data_AF-A0A1I5F883-F1
#
_entry.id   AF-A0A1I5F883-F1
#
_cell.length_a   1.000
_cell.length_b   1.000
_cell.length_c   1.000
_cell.angle_alpha   90.00
_cell.angle_beta   90.00
_cell.angle_gamma   90.00
#
_symmetry.space_group_name_H-M   'P 1'
#
loop_
_entity.id
_entity.type
_entity.pdbx_description
1 polymer ?
#
loop_
_entity_poly.entity_id
_entity_poly.type
_entity_poly.pdbx_seq_one_letter_code
_entity_poly.pdbx_strand_id
1 'polypeptide(L)'
;MSHRTVQLAAAAVAAFGLLTACSGGTGGTQQPSPTAGPTSAPSDSGGSGPKVPSPLPTNDLLADPCSVYNAAEAENLGVRYPGEKSSGVTGGCVWKSAAINTNYIDIGAFPQNKNGISDIYAQKDKQAYFTPTSVDGYPAVFADTMDSRPSGSCSLWVGVTDQLAVSVIPNISIGDAKKDPCSLAKKAATAMIGHLKGAS
;
A
#
# COMPACT_ATOMS: atom_id res chain seq x y z
N MET A 1 49.20 -38.09 16.86
CA MET A 1 49.68 -39.01 17.92
C MET A 1 50.30 -38.17 19.03
N SER A 2 50.00 -38.52 20.29
CA SER A 2 50.51 -37.98 21.57
C SER A 2 50.06 -36.55 21.94
N HIS A 3 49.06 -36.34 22.81
CA HIS A 3 48.99 -36.55 24.28
C HIS A 3 50.04 -35.77 25.10
N ARG A 4 49.57 -34.84 25.95
CA ARG A 4 49.63 -34.91 27.44
C ARG A 4 49.26 -33.56 28.08
N THR A 5 48.12 -33.39 28.76
CA THR A 5 47.77 -33.64 30.18
C THR A 5 48.53 -32.88 31.28
N VAL A 6 47.71 -32.29 32.21
CA VAL A 6 47.87 -32.18 33.70
C VAL A 6 48.71 -31.01 34.22
N GLN A 7 48.45 -30.32 35.34
CA GLN A 7 47.31 -29.99 36.24
C GLN A 7 47.90 -29.05 37.34
N LEU A 8 47.01 -28.35 38.08
CA LEU A 8 47.05 -28.02 39.54
C LEU A 8 47.94 -26.89 40.10
N ALA A 9 47.28 -25.89 40.73
CA ALA A 9 47.43 -25.38 42.12
C ALA A 9 46.57 -24.10 42.26
N ALA A 10 45.53 -23.93 43.10
CA ALA A 10 45.24 -24.16 44.53
C ALA A 10 45.66 -23.02 45.49
N ALA A 11 44.69 -22.65 46.36
CA ALA A 11 44.71 -21.78 47.57
C ALA A 11 44.57 -20.24 47.35
N ALA A 12 43.47 -19.56 47.70
CA ALA A 12 42.70 -19.37 48.95
C ALA A 12 43.29 -18.32 49.91
N VAL A 13 42.49 -17.31 50.31
CA VAL A 13 42.22 -16.84 51.69
C VAL A 13 41.33 -15.57 51.67
N ALA A 14 40.39 -15.54 52.61
CA ALA A 14 39.26 -14.62 52.77
C ALA A 14 39.58 -13.31 53.54
N ALA A 15 38.69 -12.32 53.45
CA ALA A 15 38.35 -11.44 54.58
C ALA A 15 36.98 -10.76 54.38
N PHE A 16 36.19 -10.79 55.45
CA PHE A 16 34.85 -10.22 55.60
C PHE A 16 34.87 -8.68 55.66
N GLY A 17 33.78 -8.06 55.18
CA GLY A 17 33.44 -6.67 55.46
C GLY A 17 31.92 -6.49 55.41
N LEU A 18 31.25 -6.69 56.54
CA LEU A 18 29.85 -6.32 56.75
C LEU A 18 29.79 -4.82 57.07
N LEU A 19 29.13 -4.04 56.22
CA LEU A 19 28.62 -2.71 56.60
C LEU A 19 27.17 -2.59 56.11
N THR A 20 26.27 -2.63 57.08
CA THR A 20 24.86 -2.26 57.00
C THR A 20 24.71 -0.75 56.96
N ALA A 21 23.96 -0.21 55.99
CA ALA A 21 23.23 1.05 56.15
C ALA A 21 22.11 1.13 55.09
N CYS A 22 20.89 0.77 55.52
CA CYS A 22 19.67 1.13 54.82
C CYS A 22 19.31 2.57 55.16
N SER A 23 19.17 3.41 54.15
CA SER A 23 18.43 4.68 54.27
C SER A 23 17.80 5.05 52.93
N GLY A 24 16.48 4.84 52.86
CA GLY A 24 15.51 5.77 52.32
C GLY A 24 15.58 6.17 50.84
N GLY A 25 14.78 5.48 50.02
CA GLY A 25 13.89 6.06 49.00
C GLY A 25 14.45 7.11 48.02
N THR A 26 14.63 6.71 46.76
CA THR A 26 14.02 7.31 45.54
C THR A 26 14.39 6.40 44.37
N GLY A 27 13.40 5.78 43.74
CA GLY A 27 13.59 4.81 42.65
C GLY A 27 14.12 5.47 41.38
N GLY A 28 15.36 5.15 41.02
CA GLY A 28 15.96 5.46 39.72
C GLY A 28 16.35 4.17 39.01
N THR A 29 15.37 3.45 38.48
CA THR A 29 15.62 2.35 37.53
C THR A 29 15.94 2.94 36.17
N GLN A 30 17.08 2.51 35.64
CA GLN A 30 17.56 2.83 34.30
C GLN A 30 16.50 2.57 33.24
N GLN A 31 16.28 3.57 32.40
CA GLN A 31 15.38 3.55 31.25
C GLN A 31 16.07 2.86 30.07
N PRO A 32 15.57 1.72 29.57
CA PRO A 32 15.79 1.35 28.18
C PRO A 32 14.85 2.18 27.31
N SER A 33 15.39 2.89 26.31
CA SER A 33 14.60 3.59 25.30
C SER A 33 13.62 2.62 24.60
N PRO A 34 12.31 2.94 24.53
CA PRO A 34 11.41 2.19 23.68
C PRO A 34 11.47 2.79 22.27
N THR A 35 12.31 2.24 21.40
CA THR A 35 12.12 2.46 19.95
C THR A 35 11.03 1.51 19.48
N ALA A 36 9.79 1.95 19.66
CA ALA A 36 8.63 1.37 18.99
C ALA A 36 8.63 1.85 17.53
N GLY A 37 9.09 1.01 16.61
CA GLY A 37 8.64 1.04 15.22
C GLY A 37 7.73 -0.16 15.02
N PRO A 38 6.53 -0.03 14.43
CA PRO A 38 5.80 -1.20 14.00
C PRO A 38 6.50 -1.73 12.75
N THR A 39 7.37 -2.72 12.90
CA THR A 39 7.64 -3.66 11.81
C THR A 39 6.42 -4.56 11.70
N SER A 40 5.39 -4.07 11.02
CA SER A 40 4.34 -4.93 10.49
C SER A 40 4.85 -5.48 9.16
N ALA A 41 5.59 -6.58 9.21
CA ALA A 41 5.63 -7.51 8.08
C ALA A 41 4.55 -8.56 8.38
N PRO A 42 3.37 -8.53 7.73
CA PRO A 42 2.45 -9.64 7.82
C PRO A 42 3.02 -10.81 7.00
N SER A 43 3.06 -11.94 7.68
CA SER A 43 3.49 -13.24 7.22
C SER A 43 2.80 -13.70 5.93
N ASP A 44 3.58 -14.43 5.14
CA ASP A 44 3.15 -15.25 4.01
C ASP A 44 1.79 -15.91 4.26
N SER A 45 0.83 -15.58 3.40
CA SER A 45 -0.38 -16.38 3.20
C SER A 45 -0.54 -16.66 1.72
N GLY A 46 0.39 -17.44 1.17
CA GLY A 46 0.30 -18.12 -0.13
C GLY A 46 0.33 -17.26 -1.40
N GLY A 47 0.28 -15.93 -1.28
CA GLY A 47 0.35 -14.99 -2.40
C GLY A 47 1.49 -13.98 -2.23
N SER A 48 2.06 -13.50 -3.34
CA SER A 48 3.21 -12.59 -3.33
C SER A 48 2.93 -11.18 -2.79
N GLY A 49 1.66 -10.84 -2.51
CA GLY A 49 1.24 -9.50 -2.08
C GLY A 49 0.45 -9.47 -0.76
N PRO A 50 0.23 -8.27 -0.19
CA PRO A 50 -0.50 -8.12 1.07
C PRO A 50 -1.97 -8.50 0.93
N LYS A 51 -2.54 -9.03 2.02
CA LYS A 51 -3.98 -9.35 2.13
C LYS A 51 -4.85 -8.09 2.21
N VAL A 52 -6.07 -8.19 1.69
CA VAL A 52 -7.06 -7.12 1.83
C VAL A 52 -7.74 -7.25 3.20
N PRO A 53 -7.73 -6.20 4.05
CA PRO A 53 -8.23 -6.31 5.43
C PRO A 53 -9.74 -6.49 5.52
N SER A 54 -10.50 -5.85 4.62
CA SER A 54 -11.96 -5.97 4.54
C SER A 54 -12.38 -5.87 3.08
N PRO A 55 -12.86 -6.96 2.44
CA PRO A 55 -13.32 -6.91 1.06
C PRO A 55 -14.38 -5.83 0.85
N LEU A 56 -14.23 -5.05 -0.22
CA LEU A 56 -15.23 -4.07 -0.66
C LEU A 56 -16.35 -4.75 -1.47
N PRO A 57 -17.58 -4.22 -1.47
CA PRO A 57 -18.64 -4.71 -2.36
C PRO A 57 -18.34 -4.24 -3.78
N THR A 58 -18.11 -5.18 -4.69
CA THR A 58 -17.62 -4.90 -6.05
C THR A 58 -18.62 -5.28 -7.15
N ASN A 59 -19.83 -5.70 -6.79
CA ASN A 59 -20.81 -6.18 -7.77
C ASN A 59 -21.16 -5.10 -8.81
N ASP A 60 -21.42 -3.88 -8.34
CA ASP A 60 -21.77 -2.76 -9.22
C ASP A 60 -20.57 -2.34 -10.08
N LEU A 61 -19.36 -2.33 -9.53
CA LEU A 61 -18.13 -2.07 -10.29
C LEU A 61 -17.92 -3.11 -11.39
N LEU A 62 -18.21 -4.39 -11.13
CA LEU A 62 -18.05 -5.47 -12.11
C LEU A 62 -19.14 -5.43 -13.20
N ALA A 63 -20.35 -4.98 -12.86
CA ALA A 63 -21.45 -4.82 -13.81
C ALA A 63 -21.29 -3.54 -14.65
N ASP A 64 -20.86 -2.46 -14.03
CA ASP A 64 -20.61 -1.16 -14.63
C ASP A 64 -19.36 -0.49 -14.03
N PRO A 65 -18.22 -0.46 -14.74
CA PRO A 65 -16.99 0.16 -14.22
C PRO A 65 -17.13 1.67 -14.00
N CYS A 66 -18.13 2.32 -14.60
CA CYS A 66 -18.40 3.74 -14.38
C CYS A 66 -19.18 4.04 -13.10
N SER A 67 -19.61 3.01 -12.36
CA SER A 67 -20.40 3.16 -11.13
C SER A 67 -19.59 3.66 -9.93
N VAL A 68 -18.26 3.65 -9.99
CA VAL A 68 -17.37 3.93 -8.84
C VAL A 68 -17.36 5.38 -8.35
N TYR A 69 -18.07 6.28 -9.03
CA TYR A 69 -18.31 7.64 -8.59
C TYR A 69 -19.76 8.04 -8.82
N ASN A 70 -20.33 8.79 -7.89
CA ASN A 70 -21.51 9.62 -8.13
C ASN A 70 -21.11 11.01 -8.66
N ALA A 71 -22.11 11.84 -9.00
CA ALA A 71 -21.87 13.17 -9.54
C ALA A 71 -21.07 14.09 -8.59
N ALA A 72 -21.33 14.05 -7.29
CA ALA A 72 -20.65 14.88 -6.30
C ALA A 72 -19.18 14.45 -6.11
N GLU A 73 -18.90 13.15 -6.13
CA GLU A 73 -17.53 12.62 -6.08
C GLU A 73 -16.74 13.00 -7.33
N ALA A 74 -17.35 12.90 -8.52
CA ALA A 74 -16.73 13.34 -9.77
C ALA A 74 -16.44 14.85 -9.77
N GLU A 75 -17.38 15.67 -9.27
CA GLU A 75 -17.18 17.12 -9.11
C GLU A 75 -16.02 17.43 -8.16
N ASN A 76 -15.93 16.75 -7.01
CA ASN A 76 -14.84 16.90 -6.04
C ASN A 76 -13.46 16.47 -6.60
N LEU A 77 -13.47 15.59 -7.61
CA LEU A 77 -12.28 15.19 -8.37
C LEU A 77 -11.97 16.14 -9.54
N GLY A 78 -12.87 17.05 -9.89
CA GLY A 78 -12.72 17.96 -11.02
C GLY A 78 -12.86 17.26 -12.38
N VAL A 79 -13.63 16.17 -12.43
CA VAL A 79 -13.88 15.38 -13.64
C VAL A 79 -15.37 15.39 -14.00
N ARG A 80 -15.67 15.06 -15.25
CA ARG A 80 -17.04 15.03 -15.79
C ARG A 80 -17.79 13.82 -15.28
N TYR A 81 -19.11 13.97 -15.16
CA TYR A 81 -20.03 12.88 -14.86
C TYR A 81 -21.15 12.82 -15.92
N PRO A 82 -21.61 11.62 -16.34
CA PRO A 82 -21.04 10.31 -16.01
C PRO A 82 -19.68 10.09 -16.70
N GLY A 83 -18.94 9.08 -16.25
CA GLY A 83 -17.77 8.59 -16.97
C GLY A 83 -18.16 7.86 -18.26
N GLU A 84 -17.18 7.66 -19.13
CA GLU A 84 -17.34 6.97 -20.42
C GLU A 84 -16.67 5.59 -20.35
N LYS A 85 -17.39 4.51 -20.68
CA LYS A 85 -16.80 3.16 -20.72
C LYS A 85 -15.65 3.11 -21.72
N SER A 86 -14.50 2.57 -21.30
CA SER A 86 -13.36 2.36 -22.18
C SER A 86 -13.47 1.01 -22.89
N SER A 87 -13.10 0.96 -24.17
CA SER A 87 -13.13 -0.25 -25.00
C SER A 87 -11.81 -1.04 -24.98
N GLY A 88 -10.90 -0.73 -24.03
CA GLY A 88 -9.59 -1.36 -23.91
C GLY A 88 -9.63 -2.82 -23.41
N VAL A 89 -8.49 -3.49 -23.47
CA VAL A 89 -8.30 -4.93 -23.15
C VAL A 89 -8.78 -5.30 -21.73
N THR A 90 -8.77 -4.35 -20.81
CA THR A 90 -9.09 -4.56 -19.40
C THR A 90 -10.54 -4.23 -19.10
N GLY A 91 -11.22 -3.52 -20.01
CA GLY A 91 -12.44 -2.79 -19.70
C GLY A 91 -12.19 -1.74 -18.60
N GLY A 92 -13.00 -0.69 -18.60
CA GLY A 92 -12.86 0.35 -17.59
C GLY A 92 -13.79 1.50 -17.84
N CYS A 93 -13.55 2.59 -17.13
CA CYS A 93 -14.26 3.82 -17.30
C CYS A 93 -13.30 5.00 -17.23
N VAL A 94 -13.56 5.99 -18.09
CA VAL A 94 -12.76 7.18 -18.25
C VAL A 94 -13.57 8.39 -17.81
N TRP A 95 -13.04 9.14 -16.87
CA TRP A 95 -13.58 10.45 -16.49
C TRP A 95 -12.63 11.54 -17.01
N LYS A 96 -13.08 12.27 -18.03
CA LYS A 96 -12.34 13.43 -18.55
C LYS A 96 -12.41 14.57 -17.56
N SER A 97 -11.34 15.34 -17.44
CA SER A 97 -11.33 16.55 -16.63
C SER A 97 -12.42 17.52 -17.10
N ALA A 98 -13.09 18.16 -16.14
CA ALA A 98 -14.07 19.19 -16.42
C ALA A 98 -13.44 20.43 -17.06
N ALA A 99 -12.18 20.75 -16.70
CA ALA A 99 -11.47 21.94 -17.14
C ALA A 99 -10.59 21.72 -18.38
N ILE A 100 -9.99 20.54 -18.55
CA ILE A 100 -9.02 20.27 -19.62
C ILE A 100 -9.34 18.95 -20.34
N ASN A 101 -9.93 19.01 -21.53
CA ASN A 101 -10.45 17.83 -22.25
C ASN A 101 -9.43 16.72 -22.54
N THR A 102 -8.14 17.05 -22.62
CA THR A 102 -7.05 16.09 -22.87
C THR A 102 -6.59 15.34 -21.62
N ASN A 103 -7.04 15.78 -20.44
CA ASN A 103 -6.71 15.13 -19.18
C ASN A 103 -7.87 14.21 -18.77
N TYR A 104 -7.55 13.04 -18.24
CA TYR A 104 -8.56 12.10 -17.79
C TYR A 104 -8.03 11.15 -16.71
N ILE A 105 -8.93 10.45 -16.05
CA ILE A 105 -8.65 9.35 -15.13
C ILE A 105 -9.30 8.11 -15.69
N ASP A 106 -8.53 7.04 -15.87
CA ASP A 106 -9.02 5.72 -16.25
C ASP A 106 -9.05 4.81 -15.01
N ILE A 107 -10.17 4.12 -14.79
CA ILE A 107 -10.33 3.13 -13.72
C ILE A 107 -10.85 1.83 -14.32
N GLY A 108 -10.13 0.76 -14.06
CA GLY A 108 -10.43 -0.57 -14.61
C GLY A 108 -10.37 -1.64 -13.53
N ALA A 109 -11.38 -2.50 -13.48
CA ALA A 109 -11.38 -3.70 -12.66
C ALA A 109 -10.88 -4.88 -13.50
N PHE A 110 -10.05 -5.75 -12.93
CA PHE A 110 -9.42 -6.85 -13.65
C PHE A 110 -9.94 -8.20 -13.14
N PRO A 111 -11.17 -8.63 -13.49
CA PRO A 111 -11.75 -9.89 -13.00
C PRO A 111 -11.03 -11.14 -13.52
N GLN A 112 -10.15 -10.98 -14.52
CA GLN A 112 -9.29 -12.06 -15.01
C GLN A 112 -8.18 -12.40 -14.01
N ASN A 113 -7.72 -11.43 -13.21
CA ASN A 113 -6.82 -11.68 -12.09
C ASN A 113 -7.62 -12.39 -11.00
N LYS A 114 -7.14 -13.55 -10.54
CA LYS A 114 -7.86 -14.37 -9.55
C LYS A 114 -7.33 -14.18 -8.14
N ASN A 115 -6.14 -13.58 -7.99
CA ASN A 115 -5.51 -13.34 -6.70
C ASN A 115 -5.37 -11.85 -6.38
N GLY A 116 -6.19 -11.01 -7.02
CA GLY A 116 -6.27 -9.57 -6.76
C GLY A 116 -4.91 -8.89 -6.88
N ILE A 117 -4.51 -8.16 -5.84
CA ILE A 117 -3.24 -7.43 -5.86
C ILE A 117 -2.01 -8.35 -5.83
N SER A 118 -2.14 -9.60 -5.37
CA SER A 118 -1.03 -10.55 -5.35
C SER A 118 -0.53 -10.87 -6.77
N ASP A 119 -1.41 -10.87 -7.76
CA ASP A 119 -1.04 -11.07 -9.18
C ASP A 119 -0.17 -9.91 -9.71
N ILE A 120 -0.32 -8.71 -9.15
CA ILE A 120 0.51 -7.55 -9.49
C ILE A 120 1.88 -7.66 -8.77
N TYR A 121 1.88 -8.05 -7.49
CA TYR A 121 3.11 -8.26 -6.72
C TYR A 121 3.99 -9.38 -7.30
N ALA A 122 3.38 -10.44 -7.83
CA ALA A 122 4.10 -11.53 -8.49
C ALA A 122 4.84 -11.08 -9.77
N GLN A 123 4.49 -9.91 -10.32
CA GLN A 123 5.11 -9.35 -11.52
C GLN A 123 6.12 -8.25 -11.22
N LYS A 124 6.51 -8.04 -9.96
CA LYS A 124 7.43 -6.98 -9.51
C LYS A 124 8.67 -6.85 -10.39
N ASP A 125 9.33 -7.97 -10.71
CA ASP A 125 10.59 -7.98 -11.48
C ASP A 125 10.41 -7.59 -12.95
N LYS A 126 9.18 -7.47 -13.43
CA LYS A 126 8.83 -7.04 -14.80
C LYS A 126 8.41 -5.56 -14.88
N GLN A 127 8.31 -4.87 -13.74
CA GLN A 127 7.85 -3.49 -13.70
C GLN A 127 9.02 -2.52 -13.83
N ALA A 128 8.83 -1.43 -14.57
CA ALA A 128 9.79 -0.32 -14.61
C ALA A 128 9.87 0.41 -13.26
N TYR A 129 8.77 0.42 -12.52
CA TYR A 129 8.72 0.86 -11.13
C TYR A 129 7.76 0.01 -10.32
N PHE A 130 8.06 -0.18 -9.04
CA PHE A 130 7.20 -0.91 -8.11
C PHE A 130 7.34 -0.31 -6.72
N THR A 131 6.35 0.45 -6.27
CA THR A 131 6.38 1.15 -4.98
C THR A 131 5.13 0.82 -4.17
N PRO A 132 5.23 -0.11 -3.19
CA PRO A 132 4.14 -0.42 -2.27
C PRO A 132 3.63 0.83 -1.56
N THR A 133 2.32 0.89 -1.33
CA THR A 133 1.64 1.97 -0.59
C THR A 133 0.34 1.42 0.01
N SER A 134 -0.41 2.27 0.68
CA SER A 134 -1.82 2.04 1.01
C SER A 134 -2.68 3.21 0.55
N VAL A 135 -3.98 2.97 0.38
CA VAL A 135 -5.01 4.01 0.19
C VAL A 135 -6.17 3.65 1.10
N ASP A 136 -6.53 4.54 2.03
CA ASP A 136 -7.64 4.33 2.99
C ASP A 136 -7.65 2.96 3.70
N GLY A 137 -6.45 2.45 4.02
CA GLY A 137 -6.25 1.16 4.69
C GLY A 137 -6.19 -0.05 3.75
N TYR A 138 -6.41 0.12 2.45
CA TYR A 138 -6.32 -0.95 1.45
C TYR A 138 -4.90 -1.08 0.89
N PRO A 139 -4.43 -2.31 0.63
CA PRO A 139 -3.12 -2.53 0.04
C PRO A 139 -3.11 -1.99 -1.39
N ALA A 140 -2.05 -1.27 -1.72
CA ALA A 140 -1.89 -0.70 -3.04
C ALA A 140 -0.43 -0.70 -3.49
N VAL A 141 -0.20 -0.50 -4.77
CA VAL A 141 1.14 -0.38 -5.34
C VAL A 141 1.12 0.52 -6.55
N PHE A 142 2.07 1.45 -6.61
CA PHE A 142 2.39 2.13 -7.86
C PHE A 142 3.26 1.20 -8.69
N ALA A 143 2.74 0.72 -9.82
CA ALA A 143 3.47 -0.19 -10.69
C ALA A 143 3.01 -0.10 -12.14
N ASP A 144 3.98 -0.10 -13.05
CA ASP A 144 3.76 -0.25 -14.49
C ASP A 144 5.03 -0.80 -15.15
N THR A 145 4.86 -1.43 -16.31
CA THR A 145 5.94 -1.93 -17.16
C THR A 145 6.66 -0.79 -17.90
N MET A 146 6.07 0.40 -17.94
CA MET A 146 6.69 1.62 -18.46
C MET A 146 6.55 2.78 -17.47
N ASP A 147 7.64 3.52 -17.23
CA ASP A 147 7.60 4.71 -16.37
C ASP A 147 7.12 5.96 -17.13
N SER A 148 5.81 6.14 -17.18
CA SER A 148 5.16 7.32 -17.79
C SER A 148 4.89 8.47 -16.80
N ARG A 149 5.39 8.38 -15.56
CA ARG A 149 5.21 9.42 -14.53
C ARG A 149 5.79 10.77 -14.94
N PRO A 150 7.00 10.85 -15.54
CA PRO A 150 7.52 12.11 -16.08
C PRO A 150 6.64 12.72 -17.19
N SER A 151 5.86 11.88 -17.88
CA SER A 151 4.96 12.28 -18.96
C SER A 151 3.54 12.59 -18.49
N GLY A 152 3.26 12.49 -17.18
CA GLY A 152 1.96 12.83 -16.59
C GLY A 152 0.99 11.66 -16.42
N SER A 153 1.48 10.42 -16.44
CA SER A 153 0.65 9.23 -16.17
C SER A 153 1.19 8.42 -14.99
N CYS A 154 0.32 7.91 -14.11
CA CYS A 154 0.75 7.10 -12.98
C CYS A 154 -0.21 5.96 -12.70
N SER A 155 0.29 4.73 -12.77
CA SER A 155 -0.52 3.53 -12.58
C SER A 155 -0.50 3.12 -11.12
N LEU A 156 -1.65 3.25 -10.47
CA LEU A 156 -1.90 2.79 -9.11
C LEU A 156 -2.80 1.56 -9.14
N TRP A 157 -2.36 0.47 -8.53
CA TRP A 157 -3.15 -0.74 -8.33
C TRP A 157 -3.63 -0.81 -6.89
N VAL A 158 -4.92 -1.04 -6.68
CA VAL A 158 -5.54 -1.16 -5.36
C VAL A 158 -6.19 -2.52 -5.23
N GLY A 159 -5.82 -3.28 -4.19
CA GLY A 159 -6.52 -4.50 -3.84
C GLY A 159 -7.82 -4.16 -3.13
N VAL A 160 -8.96 -4.43 -3.76
CA VAL A 160 -10.30 -4.14 -3.21
C VAL A 160 -10.95 -5.39 -2.61
N THR A 161 -10.53 -6.57 -3.06
CA THR A 161 -10.75 -7.88 -2.43
C THR A 161 -9.48 -8.72 -2.58
N ASP A 162 -9.40 -9.87 -1.92
CA ASP A 162 -8.29 -10.82 -2.11
C ASP A 162 -8.20 -11.37 -3.56
N GLN A 163 -9.27 -11.22 -4.35
CA GLN A 163 -9.38 -11.73 -5.71
C GLN A 163 -9.49 -10.62 -6.76
N LEU A 164 -9.69 -9.37 -6.37
CA LEU A 164 -9.86 -8.26 -7.30
C LEU A 164 -8.93 -7.10 -6.99
N ALA A 165 -8.18 -6.68 -8.01
CA ALA A 165 -7.46 -5.43 -8.03
C ALA A 165 -8.09 -4.47 -9.04
N VAL A 166 -8.00 -3.18 -8.73
CA VAL A 166 -8.49 -2.09 -9.58
C VAL A 166 -7.30 -1.20 -9.93
N SER A 167 -7.13 -0.88 -11.21
CA SER A 167 -6.17 0.13 -11.66
C SER A 167 -6.82 1.51 -11.60
N VAL A 168 -6.05 2.51 -11.18
CA VAL A 168 -6.42 3.93 -11.21
C VAL A 168 -5.29 4.68 -11.90
N ILE A 169 -5.56 5.21 -13.09
CA ILE A 169 -4.54 5.75 -14.00
C ILE A 169 -4.97 7.14 -14.49
N PRO A 170 -4.57 8.22 -13.80
CA PRO A 170 -4.62 9.56 -14.37
C PRO A 170 -3.67 9.67 -15.56
N ASN A 171 -4.13 10.35 -16.60
CA ASN A 171 -3.35 10.71 -17.78
C ASN A 171 -3.48 12.22 -18.00
N ILE A 172 -2.43 12.96 -17.65
CA ILE A 172 -2.43 14.41 -17.55
C ILE A 172 -1.44 15.00 -18.55
N SER A 173 -1.97 15.56 -19.63
CA SER A 173 -1.17 16.15 -20.70
C SER A 173 -0.69 17.56 -20.37
N ILE A 174 -1.52 18.34 -19.68
CA ILE A 174 -1.34 19.80 -19.43
C ILE A 174 -1.79 20.14 -18.00
N GLY A 175 -1.16 21.14 -17.38
CA GLY A 175 -1.53 21.68 -16.06
C GLY A 175 -0.68 21.13 -14.91
N ASP A 176 -0.89 21.64 -13.70
CA ASP A 176 -0.02 21.34 -12.54
C ASP A 176 -0.10 19.88 -12.09
N ALA A 177 -1.25 19.23 -12.25
CA ALA A 177 -1.41 17.80 -11.94
C ALA A 177 -0.47 16.89 -12.77
N LYS A 178 0.10 17.39 -13.88
CA LYS A 178 1.12 16.66 -14.65
C LYS A 178 2.41 16.43 -13.88
N LYS A 179 2.75 17.34 -12.96
CA LYS A 179 3.97 17.27 -12.15
C LYS A 179 3.90 16.16 -11.10
N ASP A 180 2.68 15.82 -10.68
CA ASP A 180 2.43 14.77 -9.69
C ASP A 180 1.12 14.00 -10.02
N PRO A 181 1.13 13.17 -11.07
CA PRO A 181 -0.02 12.35 -11.42
C PRO A 181 -0.32 11.29 -10.36
N CYS A 182 0.68 10.85 -9.58
CA CYS A 182 0.49 9.81 -8.57
C CYS A 182 -0.34 10.28 -7.37
N SER A 183 -0.21 11.54 -6.95
CA SER A 183 -1.10 12.13 -5.95
C SER A 183 -2.55 12.20 -6.44
N LEU A 184 -2.77 12.51 -7.72
CA LEU A 184 -4.11 12.46 -8.31
C LEU A 184 -4.66 11.02 -8.35
N ALA A 185 -3.82 10.03 -8.69
CA ALA A 185 -4.20 8.61 -8.66
C ALA A 185 -4.67 8.19 -7.25
N LYS A 186 -3.93 8.59 -6.20
CA LYS A 186 -4.31 8.35 -4.80
C LYS A 186 -5.63 9.02 -4.43
N LYS A 187 -5.83 10.29 -4.82
CA LYS A 187 -7.09 11.01 -4.54
C LYS A 187 -8.28 10.33 -5.21
N ALA A 188 -8.14 9.92 -6.47
CA ALA A 188 -9.16 9.19 -7.20
C ALA A 188 -9.46 7.82 -6.56
N ALA A 189 -8.42 7.05 -6.19
CA ALA A 189 -8.58 5.78 -5.50
C ALA A 189 -9.27 5.93 -4.13
N THR A 190 -8.96 6.99 -3.38
CA THR A 190 -9.61 7.32 -2.09
C THR A 190 -11.11 7.50 -2.29
N ALA A 191 -11.52 8.30 -3.28
CA ALA A 191 -12.93 8.51 -3.61
C ALA A 191 -13.62 7.20 -4.03
N MET A 192 -12.95 6.36 -4.82
CA MET A 192 -13.49 5.05 -5.25
C MET A 192 -13.71 4.13 -4.05
N ILE A 193 -12.73 4.04 -3.15
CA ILE A 193 -12.86 3.22 -1.92
C ILE A 193 -14.01 3.75 -1.06
N GLY A 194 -14.13 5.06 -0.90
CA GLY A 194 -15.24 5.69 -0.18
C GLY A 194 -16.60 5.34 -0.79
N HIS A 195 -16.72 5.43 -2.12
CA HIS A 195 -17.93 5.07 -2.85
C HIS A 195 -18.29 3.59 -2.64
N LEU A 196 -17.33 2.68 -2.86
CA LEU A 196 -17.55 1.24 -2.69
C LEU A 196 -17.94 0.89 -1.25
N LYS A 197 -17.39 1.56 -0.23
CA LYS A 197 -17.84 1.35 1.16
C LYS A 197 -19.32 1.73 1.38
N GLY A 198 -19.85 2.66 0.60
CA GLY A 198 -21.23 3.15 0.69
C GLY A 198 -22.24 2.39 -0.17
N ALA A 199 -21.78 1.62 -1.16
CA ALA A 199 -22.62 0.73 -1.95
C ALA A 199 -22.97 -0.50 -1.08
N SER A 200 -24.22 -0.66 -0.68
CA SER A 200 -24.70 -1.78 0.15
C SER A 200 -26.01 -2.33 -0.40
#